data_AF-A0AAX3NHD6-F1
#
_entry.id   AF-A0AAX3NHD6-F1
#
_cell.length_a   1.000
_cell.length_b   1.000
_cell.length_c   1.000
_cell.angle_alpha   90.00
_cell.angle_beta   90.00
_cell.angle_gamma   90.00
#
_symmetry.space_group_name_H-M   'P 1'
#
loop_
_entity.id
_entity.type
_entity.pdbx_description
1 polymer ?
#
loop_
_entity_poly.entity_id
_entity_poly.type
_entity_poly.pdbx_seq_one_letter_code
_entity_poly.pdbx_strand_id
1 'polypeptide(L)'
;MRDFNLKEVERTRKIQTKFWTTPQEKAQLLENMNRAGYRTLGSYLLKMGLDGYVVNIDFSEIKSTLGELGSVRSELNKIGNNINQVAKHVNHSHEIDVMDFYILEEEMKSMRKQMEKFEKQVVQTFNNKINQLEGN
;
A
#
# COMPACT_ATOMS: atom_id res chain seq x y z
N MET A 1 -59.38 -39.95 18.23
CA MET A 1 -58.55 -38.86 17.69
C MET A 1 -57.12 -39.12 18.16
N ARG A 2 -56.13 -39.17 17.26
CA ARG A 2 -54.72 -39.42 17.65
C ARG A 2 -54.08 -38.07 17.99
N ASP A 3 -53.70 -37.90 19.24
CA ASP A 3 -52.93 -36.74 19.69
C ASP A 3 -51.51 -36.85 19.12
N PHE A 4 -51.20 -36.02 18.12
CA PHE A 4 -49.83 -35.88 17.61
C PHE A 4 -49.03 -35.06 18.63
N ASN A 5 -48.35 -35.76 19.54
CA ASN A 5 -47.33 -35.19 20.41
C ASN A 5 -46.11 -34.79 19.55
N LEU A 6 -46.15 -33.58 18.99
CA LEU A 6 -44.99 -32.93 18.41
C LEU A 6 -44.10 -32.48 19.58
N LYS A 7 -43.12 -33.31 19.96
CA LYS A 7 -42.00 -32.86 20.78
C LYS A 7 -41.46 -31.57 20.15
N GLU A 8 -41.56 -30.45 20.86
CA GLU A 8 -40.96 -29.19 20.41
C GLU A 8 -39.48 -29.45 20.13
N VAL A 9 -39.08 -29.29 18.86
CA VAL A 9 -37.69 -29.48 18.45
C VAL A 9 -36.89 -28.32 19.01
N GLU A 10 -36.24 -28.55 20.15
CA GLU A 10 -35.44 -27.54 20.82
C GLU A 10 -34.20 -27.20 19.96
N ARG A 11 -34.06 -25.92 19.61
CA ARG A 11 -32.94 -25.46 18.78
C ARG A 11 -31.65 -25.43 19.60
N THR A 12 -30.58 -26.01 19.07
CA THR A 12 -29.22 -25.89 19.65
C THR A 12 -28.76 -24.43 19.73
N ARG A 13 -29.12 -23.60 18.75
CA ARG A 13 -28.80 -22.15 18.70
C ARG A 13 -30.04 -21.34 19.08
N LYS A 14 -30.07 -20.85 20.33
CA LYS A 14 -31.23 -20.19 20.97
C LYS A 14 -31.26 -18.67 20.81
N ILE A 15 -30.11 -18.03 20.51
CA ILE A 15 -30.00 -16.56 20.43
C ILE A 15 -30.22 -16.09 18.99
N GLN A 16 -31.10 -15.10 18.81
CA GLN A 16 -31.35 -14.46 17.51
C GLN A 16 -30.58 -13.14 17.40
N THR A 17 -29.80 -12.99 16.33
CA THR A 17 -29.09 -11.75 15.98
C THR A 17 -29.73 -11.15 14.73
N LYS A 18 -30.14 -9.88 14.80
CA LYS A 18 -30.74 -9.13 13.68
C LYS A 18 -29.81 -7.98 13.28
N PHE A 19 -29.69 -7.73 11.99
CA PHE A 19 -28.99 -6.57 11.43
C PHE A 19 -29.79 -6.03 10.26
N TRP A 20 -29.63 -4.73 10.00
CA TRP A 20 -30.30 -4.04 8.91
C TRP A 20 -29.40 -4.06 7.67
N THR A 21 -30.01 -4.21 6.50
CA THR A 21 -29.32 -4.18 5.20
C THR A 21 -30.14 -3.42 4.19
N THR A 22 -29.48 -2.72 3.29
CA THR A 22 -30.07 -2.28 2.04
C THR A 22 -30.41 -3.50 1.14
N PRO A 23 -31.32 -3.34 0.17
CA PRO A 23 -31.61 -4.38 -0.82
C PRO A 23 -30.36 -4.85 -1.58
N GLN A 24 -29.46 -3.92 -1.90
CA GLN A 24 -28.22 -4.19 -2.65
C GLN A 24 -27.24 -5.03 -1.82
N GLU A 25 -27.00 -4.67 -0.56
CA GLU A 25 -26.14 -5.43 0.35
C GLU A 25 -26.68 -6.84 0.57
N LYS A 26 -28.00 -6.98 0.71
CA LYS A 26 -28.63 -8.30 0.85
C LYS A 26 -28.44 -9.16 -0.40
N ALA A 27 -28.55 -8.58 -1.59
CA ALA A 27 -28.31 -9.30 -2.83
C ALA A 27 -26.85 -9.80 -2.92
N GLN A 28 -25.88 -8.95 -2.59
CA GLN A 28 -24.47 -9.32 -2.56
C GLN A 28 -24.17 -10.42 -1.52
N LEU A 29 -24.78 -10.34 -0.33
CA LEU A 29 -24.64 -11.37 0.70
C LEU A 29 -25.14 -12.73 0.21
N LEU A 30 -26.28 -12.77 -0.49
CA LEU A 30 -26.83 -14.01 -1.06
C LEU A 30 -25.98 -14.56 -2.19
N GLU A 31 -25.42 -13.69 -3.03
CA GLU A 31 -24.52 -14.10 -4.10
C GLU A 31 -23.24 -14.72 -3.52
N ASN A 32 -22.61 -14.05 -2.56
CA ASN A 32 -21.41 -14.55 -1.89
C ASN A 32 -21.68 -15.86 -1.13
N MET A 33 -22.84 -15.97 -0.48
CA MET A 33 -23.29 -17.21 0.15
C MET A 33 -23.37 -18.36 -0.87
N ASN A 34 -23.94 -18.10 -2.04
CA ASN A 34 -24.07 -19.09 -3.10
C ASN A 34 -22.70 -19.50 -3.66
N ARG A 35 -21.82 -18.53 -3.93
CA ARG A 35 -20.44 -18.81 -4.37
C ARG A 35 -19.66 -19.65 -3.35
N ALA A 36 -19.88 -19.40 -2.06
CA ALA A 36 -19.23 -20.12 -0.98
C ALA A 36 -19.91 -21.49 -0.65
N GLY A 37 -20.97 -21.86 -1.36
CA GLY A 37 -21.63 -23.17 -1.21
C GLY A 37 -22.49 -23.33 0.05
N TYR A 38 -22.90 -22.23 0.70
CA TYR A 38 -23.75 -22.30 1.89
C TYR A 38 -25.23 -22.36 1.54
N ARG A 39 -25.97 -23.24 2.23
CA ARG A 39 -27.43 -23.41 2.04
C ARG A 39 -28.27 -22.37 2.76
N THR A 40 -27.72 -21.73 3.80
CA THR A 40 -28.46 -20.72 4.58
C THR A 40 -27.58 -19.52 4.87
N LEU A 41 -28.21 -18.35 4.82
CA LEU A 41 -27.52 -17.09 5.06
C LEU A 41 -27.00 -16.98 6.50
N GLY A 42 -27.75 -17.53 7.46
CA GLY A 42 -27.33 -17.57 8.86
C GLY A 42 -26.06 -18.40 9.08
N SER A 43 -25.93 -19.56 8.41
CA SER A 43 -24.71 -20.37 8.48
C SER A 43 -23.52 -19.66 7.83
N TYR A 44 -23.73 -19.02 6.68
CA TYR A 44 -22.71 -18.25 5.99
C TYR A 44 -22.21 -17.09 6.83
N LEU A 45 -23.11 -16.26 7.36
CA LEU A 45 -22.76 -15.11 8.18
C LEU A 45 -22.09 -15.52 9.49
N LEU A 46 -22.57 -16.59 10.13
CA LEU A 46 -21.95 -17.09 11.35
C LEU A 46 -20.55 -17.64 11.08
N LYS A 47 -20.33 -18.34 9.95
CA LYS A 47 -18.99 -18.79 9.57
C LYS A 47 -18.08 -17.60 9.27
N MET A 48 -18.55 -16.63 8.48
CA MET A 48 -17.78 -15.42 8.18
C MET A 48 -17.47 -14.58 9.43
N GLY A 49 -18.40 -14.50 10.38
CA GLY A 49 -18.20 -13.75 11.63
C GLY A 49 -17.32 -14.47 12.66
N LEU A 50 -17.22 -15.81 12.61
CA LEU A 50 -16.39 -16.61 13.52
C LEU A 50 -15.01 -16.94 12.95
N ASP A 51 -14.94 -17.26 11.66
CA ASP A 51 -13.69 -17.59 10.96
C ASP A 51 -13.02 -16.39 10.32
N GLY A 52 -13.76 -15.27 10.17
CA GLY A 52 -13.26 -14.08 9.50
C GLY A 52 -12.08 -13.51 10.27
N TYR A 53 -10.87 -13.80 9.80
CA TYR A 53 -9.71 -12.97 10.12
C TYR A 53 -10.08 -11.55 9.70
N VAL A 54 -10.22 -10.66 10.68
CA VAL A 54 -10.19 -9.22 10.43
C VAL A 54 -8.75 -8.92 10.05
N VAL A 55 -8.45 -8.97 8.75
CA VAL A 55 -7.16 -8.52 8.24
C VAL A 55 -7.18 -7.00 8.33
N ASN A 56 -6.75 -6.51 9.48
CA ASN A 56 -6.35 -5.12 9.62
C ASN A 56 -5.05 -4.97 8.84
N ILE A 57 -5.13 -4.54 7.58
CA ILE A 57 -3.94 -4.20 6.80
C ILE A 57 -3.39 -2.93 7.44
N ASP A 58 -2.45 -3.12 8.36
CA ASP A 58 -1.69 -2.02 8.92
C ASP A 58 -0.76 -1.48 7.83
N PHE A 59 -1.19 -0.38 7.20
CA PHE A 59 -0.38 0.35 6.22
C PHE A 59 0.86 1.02 6.85
N SER A 60 1.13 0.84 8.15
CA SER A 60 2.35 1.34 8.78
C SER A 60 3.61 0.87 8.07
N GLU A 61 3.66 -0.35 7.55
CA GLU A 61 4.83 -0.84 6.82
C GLU A 61 4.97 -0.19 5.43
N ILE A 62 3.86 0.05 4.73
CA ILE A 62 3.84 0.82 3.47
C ILE A 62 4.20 2.29 3.73
N LYS A 63 3.76 2.86 4.85
CA LYS A 63 4.05 4.24 5.23
C LYS A 63 5.51 4.41 5.70
N SER A 64 6.06 3.39 6.37
CA SER A 64 7.48 3.32 6.74
C SER A 64 8.35 3.22 5.50
N THR A 65 8.04 2.31 4.59
CA THR A 65 8.78 2.16 3.33
C THR A 65 8.66 3.40 2.44
N LEU A 66 7.49 4.06 2.39
CA LEU A 66 7.33 5.36 1.72
C LEU A 66 8.07 6.50 2.43
N GLY A 67 8.21 6.43 3.76
CA GLY A 67 8.99 7.37 4.57
C GLY A 67 10.49 7.21 4.36
N GLU A 68 10.97 5.97 4.26
CA GLU A 68 12.34 5.61 3.87
C GLU A 68 12.65 6.06 2.44
N LEU A 69 11.69 5.94 1.52
CA LEU A 69 11.77 6.53 0.17
C LEU A 69 11.72 8.07 0.17
N GLY A 70 11.37 8.69 1.29
CA GLY A 70 11.33 10.15 1.45
C GLY A 70 12.71 10.81 1.35
N SER A 71 13.75 10.14 1.85
CA SER A 71 15.15 10.61 1.72
C SER A 71 15.61 10.53 0.27
N VAL A 72 15.35 9.39 -0.39
CA VAL A 72 15.59 9.13 -1.81
C VAL A 72 14.90 10.18 -2.68
N ARG A 73 13.62 10.48 -2.39
CA ARG A 73 12.85 11.52 -3.10
C ARG A 73 13.44 12.92 -2.91
N SER A 74 13.92 13.23 -1.71
CA SER A 74 14.56 14.53 -1.43
C SER A 74 15.86 14.71 -2.23
N GLU A 75 16.68 13.67 -2.32
CA GLU A 75 17.92 13.69 -3.10
C GLU A 75 17.65 13.82 -4.61
N LEU A 76 16.65 13.11 -5.13
CA LEU A 76 16.19 13.26 -6.52
C LEU A 76 15.74 14.70 -6.83
N ASN A 77 14.98 15.32 -5.93
CA ASN A 77 14.53 16.71 -6.11
C ASN A 77 15.71 17.69 -6.15
N LYS A 78 16.75 17.47 -5.35
CA LYS A 78 17.96 18.32 -5.38
C LYS A 78 18.68 18.19 -6.71
N ILE A 79 18.84 16.98 -7.23
CA ILE A 79 19.43 16.73 -8.56
C ILE A 79 18.60 17.43 -9.64
N GLY A 80 17.28 17.25 -9.64
CA GLY A 80 16.39 17.89 -10.63
C GLY A 80 16.47 19.42 -10.62
N ASN A 81 16.58 20.04 -9.43
CA ASN A 81 16.77 21.48 -9.31
C ASN A 81 18.12 21.96 -9.85
N ASN A 82 19.19 21.18 -9.68
CA ASN A 82 20.51 21.50 -10.23
C ASN A 82 20.54 21.35 -11.76
N ILE A 83 19.92 20.31 -12.30
CA ILE A 83 19.77 20.13 -13.76
C ILE A 83 19.02 21.32 -14.38
N ASN A 84 17.95 21.78 -13.72
CA ASN A 84 17.19 22.93 -14.20
C ASN A 84 17.98 24.25 -14.16
N GLN A 85 18.89 24.40 -13.19
CA GLN A 85 19.81 25.55 -13.12
C GLN A 85 20.80 25.53 -14.29
N VAL A 86 21.46 24.39 -14.53
CA VAL A 86 22.35 24.19 -15.67
C VAL A 86 21.62 24.46 -16.99
N ALA A 87 20.42 23.91 -17.17
CA ALA A 87 19.63 24.12 -18.38
C ALA A 87 19.27 25.60 -18.59
N LYS A 88 18.84 26.31 -17.53
CA LYS A 88 18.54 27.74 -17.61
C LYS A 88 19.78 28.57 -17.93
N HIS A 89 20.92 28.25 -17.33
CA HIS A 89 22.18 28.95 -17.57
C HIS A 89 22.63 28.78 -19.03
N VAL A 90 22.63 27.54 -19.54
CA VAL A 90 22.91 27.25 -20.96
C VAL A 90 21.94 27.99 -21.90
N ASN A 91 20.66 28.08 -21.55
CA ASN A 91 19.67 28.78 -22.36
C ASN A 91 19.80 30.32 -22.29
N HIS A 92 20.43 30.89 -21.26
CA HIS A 92 20.62 32.33 -21.13
C HIS A 92 21.88 32.80 -21.86
N SER A 93 22.97 32.05 -21.75
CA SER A 93 24.30 32.43 -22.26
C SER A 93 24.46 32.17 -23.77
N HIS A 94 23.58 32.73 -24.62
CA HIS A 94 23.66 32.59 -26.09
C HIS A 94 25.05 32.95 -26.70
N GLU A 95 25.95 33.58 -25.93
CA GLU A 95 27.42 33.55 -26.06
C GLU A 95 28.02 33.17 -24.69
N ILE A 96 28.90 32.15 -24.65
CA ILE A 96 29.48 31.60 -23.40
C ILE A 96 30.87 32.22 -23.16
N ASP A 97 31.06 32.89 -22.03
CA ASP A 97 32.39 33.29 -21.55
C ASP A 97 33.11 32.10 -20.90
N VAL A 98 34.45 32.13 -20.88
CA VAL A 98 35.29 31.08 -20.30
C VAL A 98 34.96 30.85 -18.82
N MET A 99 34.58 31.91 -18.10
CA MET A 99 34.19 31.82 -16.69
C MET A 99 32.88 31.03 -16.49
N ASP A 100 31.89 31.22 -17.36
CA ASP A 100 30.62 30.49 -17.32
C ASP A 100 30.85 28.99 -17.56
N PHE A 101 31.77 28.65 -18.45
CA PHE A 101 32.15 27.26 -18.69
C PHE A 101 32.77 26.60 -17.44
N TYR A 102 33.65 27.30 -16.72
CA TYR A 102 34.24 26.78 -15.47
C TYR A 102 33.19 26.57 -14.37
N ILE A 103 32.25 27.50 -14.24
CA ILE A 103 31.15 27.38 -13.26
C ILE A 103 30.28 26.18 -13.60
N LEU A 104 29.90 26.02 -14.87
CA LEU A 104 29.13 24.88 -15.34
C LEU A 104 29.89 23.55 -15.12
N GLU A 105 31.20 23.53 -15.35
CA GLU A 105 32.02 22.33 -15.13
C GLU A 105 32.02 21.92 -13.65
N GLU A 106 32.15 22.88 -12.73
CA GLU A 106 32.08 22.63 -11.29
C GLU A 106 30.68 22.19 -10.83
N GLU A 107 29.61 22.80 -11.34
CA GLU A 107 28.24 22.38 -11.04
C GLU A 107 27.96 20.94 -11.51
N MET A 108 28.44 20.59 -12.72
CA MET A 108 28.32 19.24 -13.27
C MET A 108 29.14 18.21 -12.47
N LYS A 109 30.35 18.57 -12.01
CA LYS A 109 31.15 17.72 -11.11
C LYS A 109 30.46 17.50 -9.78
N SER A 110 29.90 18.55 -9.18
CA SER A 110 29.16 18.47 -7.92
C SER A 110 27.90 17.60 -8.06
N MET A 111 27.15 17.78 -9.15
CA MET A 111 25.97 16.97 -9.46
C MET A 111 26.31 15.48 -9.63
N ARG A 112 27.39 15.16 -10.34
CA ARG A 112 27.87 13.78 -10.49
C ARG A 112 28.15 13.13 -9.14
N LYS A 113 28.84 13.83 -8.22
CA LYS A 113 29.10 13.33 -6.86
C LYS A 113 27.81 13.09 -6.06
N GLN A 114 26.82 13.98 -6.22
CA GLN A 114 25.52 13.81 -5.57
C GLN A 114 24.76 12.59 -6.12
N MET A 115 24.83 12.35 -7.44
CA MET A 115 24.21 11.19 -8.07
C MET A 115 24.86 9.87 -7.64
N GLU A 116 26.19 9.81 -7.55
CA GLU A 116 26.92 8.64 -7.03
C GLU A 116 26.55 8.34 -5.57
N LYS A 117 26.35 9.38 -4.75
CA LYS A 117 25.91 9.22 -3.36
C LYS A 117 24.48 8.69 -3.28
N PHE A 118 23.60 9.19 -4.14
CA PHE A 118 22.22 8.75 -4.25
C PHE A 118 22.12 7.27 -4.65
N GLU A 119 22.86 6.85 -5.67
CA GLU A 119 22.90 5.44 -6.12
C GLU A 119 23.31 4.51 -4.97
N LYS A 120 24.34 4.88 -4.20
CA LYS A 120 24.77 4.12 -3.02
C LYS A 120 23.67 4.02 -1.97
N GLN A 121 22.95 5.10 -1.69
CA GLN A 121 21.85 5.08 -0.72
C GLN A 121 20.71 4.15 -1.16
N VAL A 122 20.32 4.18 -2.44
CA VAL A 122 19.27 3.31 -2.98
C VAL A 122 19.67 1.83 -2.82
N VAL A 123 20.88 1.48 -3.24
CA VAL A 123 21.40 0.10 -3.12
C VAL A 123 21.45 -0.34 -1.66
N GLN A 124 21.94 0.53 -0.76
CA GLN A 124 22.00 0.23 0.67
C GLN A 124 20.61 0.00 1.26
N THR A 125 19.64 0.84 0.91
CA THR A 125 18.26 0.76 1.40
C THR A 125 17.61 -0.55 0.94
N PHE A 126 17.82 -0.92 -0.32
CA PHE A 126 17.28 -2.15 -0.90
C PHE A 126 17.91 -3.39 -0.27
N ASN A 127 19.24 -3.42 -0.14
CA ASN A 127 19.96 -4.52 0.52
C ASN A 127 19.52 -4.70 1.98
N ASN A 128 19.35 -3.59 2.71
CA ASN A 128 18.86 -3.63 4.08
C ASN A 128 17.44 -4.21 4.17
N LYS A 129 16.56 -3.87 3.22
CA LYS A 129 15.20 -4.42 3.19
C LYS A 129 15.16 -5.89 2.78
N ILE A 130 16.00 -6.33 1.83
CA ILE A 130 16.15 -7.76 1.48
C ILE A 130 16.61 -8.57 2.69
N ASN A 131 17.65 -8.11 3.38
CA ASN A 131 18.18 -8.79 4.57
C ASN A 131 17.14 -8.90 5.70
N GLN A 132 16.24 -7.91 5.83
CA GLN A 132 15.13 -7.96 6.80
C GLN A 132 14.04 -8.99 6.42
N LEU A 133 13.88 -9.29 5.12
CA LEU A 133 12.91 -10.25 4.62
C LEU A 133 13.45 -11.70 4.61
N GLU A 134 14.76 -11.88 4.43
CA GLU A 134 15.41 -13.20 4.47
C GLU A 134 15.74 -13.69 5.90
N GLY A 135 15.70 -12.79 6.89
CA GLY A 135 16.01 -13.08 8.30
C GLY A 135 14.83 -13.52 9.18
N ASN A 136 13.66 -13.81 8.60
CA ASN A 136 12.47 -14.29 9.30
C ASN A 136 12.00 -15.65 8.78
#